data_AF-A0A7C5IZH8-F1
#
_entry.id   AF-A0A7C5IZH8-F1
#
_cell.length_a   1.000
_cell.length_b   1.000
_cell.length_c   1.000
_cell.angle_alpha   90.00
_cell.angle_beta   90.00
_cell.angle_gamma   90.00
#
_symmetry.space_group_name_H-M   'P 1'
#
loop_
_entity.id
_entity.type
_entity.pdbx_description
1 polymer ?
#
loop_
_entity_poly.entity_id
_entity_poly.type
_entity_poly.pdbx_seq_one_letter_code
_entity_poly.pdbx_strand_id
1 'polypeptide(L)' 'MDIGDEVEAEWIPFTGISYDPKDDVLSVFSEELEHMIRKPKEVWVDIGVDGLHSMEVVDADDHKQIIVLRDDLALPAAG' A
#
# COMPACT_ATOMS: atom_id res chain seq x y z
N MET A 1 2.30 26.39 5.61
CA MET A 1 1.03 25.65 5.46
C MET A 1 1.26 24.69 4.32
N ASP A 2 1.79 23.53 4.65
CA ASP A 2 1.96 22.43 3.71
C ASP A 2 1.39 21.23 4.46
N ILE A 3 0.17 20.86 4.10
CA ILE A 3 -0.64 19.84 4.79
C ILE A 3 -0.79 18.71 3.78
N GLY A 4 -0.29 17.53 4.13
CA GLY A 4 -0.82 16.27 3.60
C GLY A 4 0.08 15.49 2.64
N ASP A 5 1.40 15.48 2.85
CA ASP A 5 2.28 14.47 2.24
C ASP A 5 3.25 13.94 3.31
N GLU A 6 2.68 13.29 4.33
CA GLU A 6 3.48 12.56 5.32
C GLU A 6 3.82 11.20 4.70
N VAL A 7 5.02 11.11 4.12
CA VAL A 7 5.55 9.85 3.58
C VAL A 7 5.79 8.91 4.76
N GLU A 8 4.90 7.94 4.96
CA GLU A 8 4.98 6.99 6.08
C GLU A 8 6.17 6.01 5.95
N ALA A 9 6.78 5.85 4.77
CA ALA A 9 7.94 4.97 4.57
C ALA A 9 8.79 5.31 3.34
N GLU A 10 10.12 5.18 3.46
CA GLU A 10 11.06 5.17 2.34
C GLU A 10 11.14 3.74 1.77
N TRP A 11 10.62 3.51 0.56
CA TRP A 11 10.69 2.28 -0.26
C TRP A 11 11.04 0.97 0.49
N ILE A 12 10.06 0.36 1.15
CA ILE A 12 10.22 -0.90 1.90
C ILE A 12 9.68 -2.08 1.05
N PRO A 13 10.33 -3.27 1.06
CA PRO A 13 9.86 -4.42 0.31
C PRO A 13 8.43 -4.86 0.67
N PHE A 14 7.52 -4.76 -0.30
CA PHE A 14 6.13 -5.20 -0.15
C PHE A 14 6.05 -6.73 -0.14
N THR A 15 5.42 -7.29 0.91
CA THR A 15 5.30 -8.74 1.09
C THR A 15 3.88 -9.24 0.86
N GLY A 16 2.84 -8.44 1.15
CA GLY A 16 1.47 -8.85 0.89
C GLY A 16 0.39 -7.92 1.43
N ILE A 17 -0.86 -8.28 1.15
CA ILE A 17 -2.08 -7.62 1.65
C ILE A 17 -2.98 -8.69 2.24
N SER A 18 -3.63 -8.40 3.37
CA SER A 18 -4.70 -9.23 3.93
C SER A 18 -5.87 -8.38 4.41
N TYR A 19 -7.04 -9.01 4.51
CA TYR A 19 -8.23 -8.40 5.09
C TYR A 19 -8.82 -9.34 6.14
N ASP A 20 -9.00 -8.85 7.36
CA ASP A 20 -9.75 -9.53 8.42
C ASP A 20 -11.18 -8.98 8.48
N PRO A 21 -12.18 -9.72 7.98
CA PRO A 21 -13.58 -9.28 8.03
C PRO A 21 -14.18 -9.28 9.44
N LYS A 22 -13.56 -9.97 10.41
CA LYS A 22 -14.05 -10.03 11.79
C LYS A 22 -13.75 -8.72 12.51
N ASP A 23 -12.54 -8.21 12.32
CA ASP A 23 -12.07 -6.99 12.97
C ASP A 23 -12.20 -5.76 12.05
N ASP A 24 -12.59 -5.96 10.79
CA ASP A 24 -12.77 -4.94 9.76
C ASP A 24 -11.47 -4.14 9.54
N VAL A 25 -10.38 -4.86 9.24
CA VAL A 25 -9.04 -4.29 9.07
C VAL A 25 -8.39 -4.83 7.80
N LEU A 26 -7.89 -3.91 6.97
CA LEU A 26 -7.00 -4.23 5.86
C LEU A 26 -5.56 -3.99 6.32
N SER A 27 -4.70 -5.01 6.21
CA SER A 27 -3.27 -4.89 6.53
C SER A 27 -2.43 -4.96 5.27
N VAL A 28 -1.47 -4.05 5.16
CA VAL A 28 -0.42 -4.05 4.14
C VAL A 28 0.91 -4.40 4.83
N PHE A 29 1.53 -5.48 4.38
CA PHE A 29 2.73 -6.03 4.99
C PHE A 29 3.96 -5.71 4.17
N SER A 30 5.01 -5.32 4.87
CA SER A 30 6.38 -5.28 4.38
C SER A 30 7.30 -5.98 5.38
N GLU A 31 8.57 -6.14 5.05
CA GLU A 31 9.54 -6.78 5.96
C GLU A 31 9.74 -6.00 7.26
N GLU A 32 9.51 -4.68 7.25
CA GLU A 32 9.85 -3.77 8.35
C GLU A 32 8.64 -3.03 8.95
N LEU A 33 7.51 -2.98 8.22
CA LEU A 33 6.30 -2.26 8.58
C LEU A 33 5.04 -3.10 8.31
N GLU A 34 4.09 -3.03 9.24
CA GLU A 34 2.70 -3.43 9.03
C GLU A 34 1.82 -2.18 9.08
N HIS A 35 1.19 -1.85 7.95
CA HIS A 35 0.26 -0.73 7.84
C HIS A 35 -1.18 -1.23 7.96
N MET A 36 -1.86 -0.84 9.03
CA MET A 36 -3.22 -1.30 9.34
C MET A 36 -4.25 -0.21 9.07
N ILE A 37 -5.14 -0.47 8.13
CA ILE A 37 -6.23 0.42 7.74
C ILE A 37 -7.53 -0.13 8.32
N ARG A 38 -8.05 0.56 9.33
CA ARG A 38 -9.28 0.13 10.03
C ARG A 38 -10.51 0.63 9.31
N LYS A 39 -11.52 -0.23 9.22
CA LYS A 39 -12.83 0.02 8.63
C LYS A 39 -12.74 0.58 7.21
N PRO A 40 -12.08 -0.13 6.28
CA PRO A 40 -11.98 0.32 4.89
C PRO A 40 -13.38 0.36 4.26
N LYS A 41 -13.78 1.53 3.75
CA LYS A 41 -15.03 1.71 3.00
C LYS A 41 -14.86 1.36 1.53
N GLU A 42 -13.77 1.83 0.94
CA GLU A 42 -13.48 1.67 -0.49
C GLU A 42 -12.02 1.25 -0.67
N VAL A 43 -11.79 0.36 -1.62
CA VAL A 43 -10.45 -0.07 -2.05
C VAL A 43 -10.41 0.02 -3.57
N TRP A 44 -9.58 0.91 -4.09
CA TRP A 44 -9.30 1.07 -5.50
C TRP A 44 -7.92 0.50 -5.80
N VAL A 45 -7.82 -0.30 -6.86
CA VAL A 45 -6.56 -0.90 -7.28
C VAL A 45 -6.26 -0.51 -8.72
N ASP A 46 -5.01 -0.15 -8.97
CA ASP A 46 -4.48 0.02 -10.32
C ASP A 46 -3.61 -1.19 -10.65
N ILE A 47 -4.06 -2.00 -11.61
CA ILE A 47 -3.40 -3.23 -12.02
C ILE A 47 -3.04 -3.11 -13.50
N GLY A 48 -1.74 -3.10 -13.77
CA GLY A 48 -1.16 -3.17 -15.09
C GLY A 48 -1.00 -4.62 -15.58
N VAL A 49 -0.39 -4.76 -16.76
CA VAL A 49 -0.06 -6.08 -17.35
C VAL A 49 1.01 -6.85 -16.57
N ASP A 50 1.77 -6.11 -15.78
CA ASP A 50 2.93 -6.48 -14.97
C ASP A 50 2.59 -6.67 -13.48
N GLY A 51 1.41 -6.26 -13.04
CA GLY A 51 0.92 -6.50 -11.69
C GLY A 51 0.24 -5.30 -11.05
N LEU A 52 0.20 -5.28 -9.73
CA LEU A 52 -0.37 -4.18 -8.94
C LEU A 52 0.60 -2.99 -8.95
N HIS A 53 0.15 -1.83 -9.40
CA HIS A 53 0.92 -0.59 -9.43
C HIS A 53 0.62 0.29 -8.23
N SER A 54 -0.66 0.40 -7.87
CA SER A 54 -1.07 1.18 -6.71
C SER A 54 -2.37 0.69 -6.12
N MET A 55 -2.60 1.05 -4.86
CA MET A 55 -3.83 0.81 -4.14
C MET A 55 -4.20 2.07 -3.35
N GLU A 56 -5.42 2.55 -3.51
CA GLU A 56 -6.01 3.60 -2.67
C GLU A 56 -7.07 2.97 -1.77
N VAL A 57 -7.01 3.28 -0.48
CA VAL A 57 -7.98 2.83 0.51
C VAL A 57 -8.59 4.04 1.19
N VAL A 58 -9.92 4.10 1.22
CA VAL A 58 -10.68 5.12 1.93
C VAL A 58 -11.20 4.51 3.23
N ASP A 59 -10.85 5.11 4.37
CA ASP A 59 -11.26 4.60 5.68
C ASP A 59 -12.58 5.20 6.19
N ALA A 60 -12.96 4.79 7.40
CA ALA A 60 -14.21 5.24 8.02
C ALA A 60 -14.27 6.75 8.29
N ASP A 61 -13.12 7.42 8.41
CA ASP A 61 -12.99 8.86 8.64
C ASP A 61 -12.81 9.63 7.31
N ASP A 62 -12.98 8.95 6.17
CA ASP A 62 -12.81 9.48 4.81
C ASP A 62 -11.35 9.92 4.52
N HIS A 63 -10.38 9.39 5.28
CA HIS A 63 -8.98 9.54 4.93
C HIS A 63 -8.62 8.61 3.78
N LYS A 64 -7.84 9.14 2.84
CA LYS A 64 -7.27 8.40 1.72
C LYS A 64 -5.87 7.96 2.08
N GLN A 65 -5.64 6.67 1.98
CA GLN A 65 -4.34 6.06 2.18
C GLN A 65 -3.89 5.44 0.86
N ILE A 66 -2.81 5.97 0.30
CA ILE A 66 -2.34 5.62 -1.04
C ILE A 66 -1.05 4.83 -0.90
N ILE A 67 -1.09 3.58 -1.36
CA ILE A 67 0.05 2.69 -1.43
C ILE A 67 0.51 2.66 -2.89
N VAL A 68 1.75 3.06 -3.13
CA VAL A 68 2.37 3.01 -4.47
C VAL A 68 3.45 1.94 -4.47
N LEU A 69 3.33 1.00 -5.40
CA LEU A 69 4.33 -0.03 -5.65
C LEU A 69 5.22 0.43 -6.80
N ARG A 70 6.49 0.06 -6.73
CA ARG A 70 7.46 0.29 -7.79
C ARG A 70 8.22 -1.01 -7.99
N ASP A 71 8.41 -1.40 -9.24
CA ASP A 71 9.37 -2.45 -9.54
C ASP A 71 10.75 -2.03 -9.07
N ASP A 72 11.40 -2.89 -8.29
CA ASP A 72 12.83 -2.80 -8.13
C ASP A 72 13.46 -2.85 -9.52
N LEU A 73 14.25 -1.82 -9.84
CA LEU A 73 14.96 -1.77 -11.11
C LEU A 73 15.79 -3.06 -11.18
N ALA A 74 15.38 -4.02 -12.02
CA ALA A 74 16.05 -5.30 -12.14
C ALA A 74 17.55 -5.02 -12.29
N LEU A 75 18.35 -5.44 -11.31
CA LEU A 75 19.79 -5.25 -11.36
C LEU A 75 20.27 -5.76 -12.73
N PRO A 76 21.01 -4.96 -13.52
CA PRO A 76 21.48 -5.41 -14.82
C PRO A 76 22.23 -6.72 -14.63
N ALA A 77 21.91 -7.73 -15.44
CA ALA A 77 22.57 -9.01 -15.38
C ALA A 77 24.09 -8.79 -15.43
N ALA A 78 24.81 -9.34 -14.45
CA ALA A 78 26.27 -9.30 -14.46
C ALA A 78 26.75 -9.91 -15.79
N GLY A 79 27.44 -9.10 -16.59
CA GLY A 79 27.99 -9.49 -17.88
C GLY A 79 29.17 -10.44 -17.80
#